data_AF-A0A953QN00-F1
#
_entry.id   AF-A0A953QN00-F1
#
_cell.length_a   1.000
_cell.length_b   1.000
_cell.length_c   1.000
_cell.angle_alpha   90.00
_cell.angle_beta   90.00
_cell.angle_gamma   90.00
#
_symmetry.space_group_name_H-M   'P 1'
#
loop_
_entity.id
_entity.type
_entity.pdbx_description
1 polymer ?
#
loop_
_entity_poly.entity_id
_entity_poly.type
_entity_poly.pdbx_seq_one_letter_code
_entity_poly.pdbx_strand_id
1 'polypeptide(L)'
;MALFAVIALKDSAVTVDAAVEAKTREGSRYKLESGKWMVDSDLTTARELSTSLGLRETATHLVLSVRGYSGRSQPDLWEWLVAKSEKS
;
A
#
# COMPACT_ATOMS: atom_id res chain seq x y z
N MET A 1 7.08 -8.99 8.22
CA MET A 1 6.83 -8.02 7.12
C MET A 1 6.04 -6.85 7.68
N ALA A 2 6.02 -5.68 7.03
CA ALA A 2 5.26 -4.51 7.47
C ALA A 2 4.19 -4.12 6.47
N LEU A 3 3.01 -3.81 7.00
CA LEU A 3 1.86 -3.44 6.21
C LEU A 3 1.73 -1.92 6.14
N PHE A 4 1.42 -1.41 4.96
CA PHE A 4 1.26 0.01 4.71
C PHE A 4 0.00 0.29 3.90
N ALA A 5 -0.65 1.42 4.20
CA ALA A 5 -1.65 2.00 3.33
C ALA A 5 -1.00 3.13 2.52
N VAL A 6 -1.14 3.09 1.20
CA VAL A 6 -0.70 4.14 0.28
C VAL A 6 -1.95 4.83 -0.27
N ILE A 7 -2.03 6.15 -0.12
CA ILE A 7 -3.20 6.93 -0.49
C ILE A 7 -2.74 8.11 -1.34
N ALA A 8 -3.17 8.14 -2.60
CA ALA A 8 -3.05 9.27 -3.49
C ALA A 8 -3.90 10.44 -2.99
N LEU A 9 -3.36 11.65 -3.07
CA LEU A 9 -4.08 12.88 -2.81
C LEU A 9 -4.15 13.72 -4.08
N LYS A 10 -5.22 14.53 -4.21
CA LYS A 10 -5.46 15.33 -5.42
C LYS A 10 -5.49 14.43 -6.67
N ASP A 11 -4.95 14.92 -7.79
CA ASP A 11 -4.98 14.24 -9.09
C ASP A 11 -3.84 13.23 -9.29
N SER A 12 -3.26 12.70 -8.22
CA SER A 12 -2.08 11.83 -8.28
C SER A 12 -2.39 10.33 -8.37
N ALA A 13 -3.67 9.95 -8.47
CA ALA A 13 -4.10 8.55 -8.45
C ALA A 13 -3.41 7.69 -9.53
N VAL A 14 -3.29 8.21 -10.75
CA VAL A 14 -2.63 7.51 -11.87
C VAL A 14 -1.14 7.28 -11.59
N THR A 15 -0.44 8.28 -11.06
CA THR A 15 0.98 8.19 -10.72
C THR A 15 1.21 7.19 -9.59
N VAL A 16 0.35 7.20 -8.57
CA VAL A 16 0.42 6.25 -7.45
C VAL A 16 0.12 4.83 -7.90
N ASP A 17 -0.92 4.63 -8.71
CA ASP A 17 -1.27 3.33 -9.28
C ASP A 17 -0.08 2.75 -10.07
N ALA A 18 0.47 3.51 -11.00
CA ALA A 18 1.61 3.07 -11.81
C ALA A 18 2.85 2.76 -10.95
N ALA A 19 3.14 3.58 -9.93
CA ALA A 19 4.29 3.37 -9.05
C ALA A 19 4.14 2.09 -8.22
N VAL A 20 2.98 1.88 -7.59
CA VAL A 20 2.71 0.67 -6.82
C VAL A 20 2.74 -0.55 -7.73
N GLU A 21 2.12 -0.46 -8.91
CA GLU A 21 2.05 -1.56 -9.87
C GLU A 21 3.43 -1.94 -10.45
N ALA A 22 4.34 -0.98 -10.63
CA ALA A 22 5.67 -1.24 -11.17
C ALA A 22 6.70 -1.66 -10.11
N LYS A 23 6.53 -1.24 -8.84
CA LYS A 23 7.58 -1.35 -7.81
C LYS A 23 7.28 -2.35 -6.71
N THR A 24 6.07 -2.91 -6.67
CA THR A 24 5.68 -3.93 -5.68
C THR A 24 5.33 -5.24 -6.37
N ARG A 25 5.45 -6.38 -5.67
CA ARG A 25 5.08 -7.69 -6.23
C ARG A 25 3.56 -7.82 -6.26
N GLU A 26 3.01 -8.49 -7.27
CA GLU A 26 1.54 -8.63 -7.44
C GLU A 26 0.87 -9.25 -6.20
N GLY A 27 1.52 -10.22 -5.55
CA GLY A 27 1.02 -10.80 -4.31
C GLY A 27 1.19 -9.93 -3.07
N SER A 28 2.05 -8.90 -3.09
CA SER A 28 2.37 -8.05 -1.94
C SER A 28 1.67 -6.69 -1.97
N ARG A 29 0.65 -6.56 -2.83
CA ARG A 29 -0.18 -5.36 -2.94
C ARG A 29 -1.65 -5.76 -3.07
N TYR A 30 -2.51 -4.87 -2.65
CA TYR A 30 -3.95 -5.00 -2.79
C TYR A 30 -4.53 -3.64 -3.15
N LYS A 31 -5.28 -3.57 -4.25
CA LYS A 31 -5.92 -2.33 -4.70
C LYS A 31 -7.27 -2.18 -4.01
N LEU A 32 -7.46 -1.11 -3.24
CA LEU A 32 -8.75 -0.79 -2.64
C LEU A 32 -9.64 -0.05 -3.65
N GLU A 33 -9.06 0.96 -4.28
CA GLU A 33 -9.64 1.80 -5.35
C GLU A 33 -8.49 2.53 -6.06
N SER A 34 -8.78 3.31 -7.10
CA SER A 34 -7.73 4.06 -7.81
C SER A 34 -7.00 5.01 -6.84
N GLY A 35 -5.67 4.95 -6.86
CA GLY A 35 -4.79 5.69 -5.97
C GLY A 35 -4.75 5.20 -4.53
N LYS A 36 -5.49 4.15 -4.14
CA LYS A 36 -5.50 3.65 -2.75
C LYS A 36 -5.15 2.17 -2.69
N TRP A 37 -4.10 1.87 -1.95
CA TRP A 37 -3.50 0.55 -1.92
C TRP A 37 -3.17 0.13 -0.50
N MET A 38 -3.25 -1.17 -0.26
CA MET A 38 -2.54 -1.83 0.83
C MET A 38 -1.30 -2.48 0.24
N VAL A 39 -0.16 -2.32 0.91
CA VAL A 39 1.13 -2.85 0.48
C VAL A 39 1.76 -3.58 1.64
N ASP A 40 2.09 -4.84 1.41
CA ASP A 40 2.92 -5.68 2.24
C ASP A 40 4.36 -5.55 1.75
N SER A 41 5.27 -5.18 2.65
CA SER A 41 6.65 -4.82 2.29
C SER A 41 7.65 -5.31 3.33
N ASP A 42 8.86 -5.62 2.88
CA ASP A 42 10.00 -5.92 3.74
C ASP A 42 10.63 -4.66 4.36
N LEU A 43 10.22 -3.47 3.88
CA LEU A 43 10.67 -2.18 4.41
C LEU A 43 10.03 -1.88 5.77
N THR A 44 10.75 -1.17 6.63
CA THR A 44 10.33 -1.00 8.03
C THR A 44 9.56 0.29 8.28
N THR A 45 9.74 1.30 7.43
CA THR A 45 9.12 2.63 7.62
C THR A 45 8.33 3.10 6.40
N ALA A 46 7.29 3.90 6.65
CA ALA A 46 6.50 4.53 5.60
C ALA A 46 7.35 5.44 4.68
N ARG A 47 8.39 6.06 5.24
CA ARG A 47 9.34 6.88 4.48
C ARG A 47 10.14 6.04 3.49
N GLU A 48 10.68 4.90 3.91
CA GLU A 48 11.42 4.00 3.03
C GLU A 48 10.53 3.50 1.89
N LEU A 49 9.28 3.13 2.19
CA LEU A 49 8.33 2.70 1.17
C LEU A 49 8.03 3.83 0.16
N SER A 50 7.71 5.03 0.64
CA SER A 50 7.46 6.20 -0.22
C SER A 50 8.65 6.49 -1.15
N THR A 51 9.87 6.43 -0.63
CA THR A 51 11.10 6.61 -1.42
C THR A 51 11.28 5.48 -2.43
N SER A 52 11.07 4.22 -2.04
CA SER A 52 11.20 3.04 -2.91
C SER A 52 10.20 3.06 -4.08
N LEU A 53 8.98 3.54 -3.83
CA LEU A 53 7.96 3.75 -4.86
C LEU A 53 8.28 4.94 -5.78
N GLY A 54 9.27 5.78 -5.45
CA GLY A 54 9.62 6.98 -6.22
C GLY A 54 8.59 8.11 -6.13
N LEU A 55 7.69 8.05 -5.15
CA LEU A 55 6.55 8.98 -5.04
C LEU A 55 6.90 10.32 -4.38
N ARG A 56 7.99 10.37 -3.62
CA ARG A 56 8.39 11.53 -2.79
C ARG A 56 8.51 12.83 -3.59
N GLU A 57 8.98 12.74 -4.83
CA GLU A 57 9.21 13.89 -5.71
C GLU A 57 8.19 13.99 -6.87
N THR A 58 7.34 12.98 -7.05
CA THR A 58 6.52 12.81 -8.26
C THR A 58 5.02 12.87 -8.02
N ALA A 59 4.56 12.72 -6.77
CA ALA A 59 3.14 12.66 -6.44
C ALA A 59 2.83 13.21 -5.04
N THR A 60 1.67 13.86 -4.90
CA THR A 60 1.13 14.20 -3.57
C THR A 60 0.43 12.96 -2.99
N HIS A 61 0.96 12.38 -1.91
CA HIS A 61 0.45 11.11 -1.39
C HIS A 61 0.69 10.99 0.13
N LEU A 62 0.05 9.99 0.74
CA LEU A 62 0.28 9.55 2.12
C LEU A 62 0.71 8.09 2.11
N VAL A 63 1.66 7.76 2.98
CA VAL A 63 2.00 6.37 3.33
C VAL A 63 1.86 6.23 4.84
N LEU A 64 1.03 5.29 5.28
CA LEU A 64 0.72 5.06 6.68
C LEU A 64 1.11 3.62 7.05
N SER A 65 1.86 3.43 8.12
CA SER A 65 2.10 2.09 8.66
C SER A 65 0.82 1.57 9.32
N VAL A 66 0.37 0.40 8.90
CA VAL A 66 -0.83 -0.24 9.45
C VAL A 66 -0.38 -1.23 10.53
N ARG A 67 -0.71 -0.90 11.78
CA ARG A 67 -0.40 -1.75 12.96
C ARG A 67 -1.60 -2.57 13.42
N GLY A 68 -2.79 -2.21 12.94
CA GLY A 68 -4.03 -2.89 13.24
C GLY A 68 -5.08 -2.47 12.24
N TYR A 69 -6.04 -3.34 12.01
CA TYR A 69 -7.17 -3.12 11.13
C TYR A 69 -8.45 -3.38 11.91
N SER A 70 -9.35 -2.39 11.93
CA SER A 70 -10.69 -2.51 12.50
C SER A 70 -11.65 -1.74 11.59
N GLY A 71 -12.25 -2.45 10.65
CA GLY A 71 -13.11 -1.88 9.63
C GLY A 71 -14.03 -2.92 9.01
N ARG A 72 -15.00 -2.46 8.23
CA ARG A 72 -15.81 -3.30 7.35
C ARG A 72 -15.41 -3.01 5.90
N SER A 73 -14.41 -3.72 5.42
CA SER A 73 -14.05 -3.73 4.00
C SER A 73 -14.80 -4.81 3.25
N GLN A 74 -14.53 -4.91 1.95
CA GLN A 74 -14.88 -6.09 1.18
C GLN A 74 -14.23 -7.34 1.82
N PRO A 75 -14.90 -8.52 1.75
CA PRO A 75 -14.43 -9.75 2.40
C PRO A 75 -13.03 -10.20 1.95
N ASP A 76 -12.71 -9.99 0.67
CA ASP A 76 -11.44 -10.33 0.02
C ASP A 76 -10.24 -9.58 0.60
N LEU A 77 -10.40 -8.32 1.01
CA LEU A 77 -9.33 -7.57 1.69
C LEU A 77 -8.96 -8.25 3.02
N TRP A 78 -9.96 -8.70 3.78
CA TRP A 78 -9.71 -9.38 5.05
C TRP A 78 -8.95 -10.70 4.84
N GLU A 79 -9.38 -11.51 3.87
CA GLU A 79 -8.69 -12.75 3.49
C GLU A 79 -7.25 -12.48 3.05
N TRP A 80 -7.02 -11.43 2.25
CA TRP A 80 -5.68 -11.04 1.85
C TRP A 80 -4.82 -10.62 3.05
N LEU A 81 -5.36 -9.83 3.99
CA LEU A 81 -4.66 -9.42 5.22
C LEU A 81 -4.30 -10.62 6.10
N VAL A 82 -5.21 -11.57 6.28
CA VAL A 82 -4.97 -12.80 7.04
C VAL A 82 -3.83 -13.59 6.39
N ALA A 83 -3.87 -13.78 5.06
CA ALA A 83 -2.82 -14.49 4.32
C ALA A 83 -1.43 -13.82 4.43
N LYS A 84 -1.36 -12.53 4.75
CA LYS A 84 -0.09 -11.83 5.05
C LYS A 84 0.33 -11.96 6.51
N SER A 85 -0.64 -11.98 7.41
CA SER A 85 -0.41 -12.13 8.85
C SER A 85 0.10 -13.53 9.21
N GLU A 86 -0.38 -14.56 8.53
CA GLU A 86 0.04 -15.96 8.73
C GLU A 86 1.44 -16.29 8.17
N LYS A 87 2.00 -15.41 7.33
CA LYS A 87 3.36 -15.58 6.76
C LYS A 87 4.44 -14.81 7.53
N SER A 88 4.09 -14.17 8.64
CA SER A 88 5.04 -13.41 9.46
C SER A 88 5.67 -14.21 10.60
#